data_AF-A0A2E1WEI3-F1
#
_entry.id   AF-A0A2E1WEI3-F1
#
_cell.length_a   1.000
_cell.length_b   1.000
_cell.length_c   1.000
_cell.angle_alpha   90.00
_cell.angle_beta   90.00
_cell.angle_gamma   90.00
#
_symmetry.space_group_name_H-M   'P 1'
#
loop_
_entity.id
_entity.type
_entity.pdbx_description
1 polymer ?
#
loop_
_entity_poly.entity_id
_entity_poly.type
_entity_poly.pdbx_seq_one_letter_code
_entity_poly.pdbx_strand_id
1 'polypeptide(L)'
;MASAKRVLKTFDVTSMVTGNMIGSGIFLLAGYAAAPISNDITLILAWIGGGIMALLGAFCIAELSTRFPETGGDFLYIHKVFGPFPAFLFGWMSLAIFETGSVAVLALFSAKYTQQFFPASEALSIPMLASVIVLVLSGIHCLKVEVGSRFQSI
;
A
#
# COMPACT_ATOMS: atom_id res chain seq x y z
N MET A 1 -12.36 -14.20 -24.20
CA MET A 1 -11.39 -13.94 -23.11
C MET A 1 -11.49 -15.08 -22.12
N ALA A 2 -10.39 -15.77 -21.82
CA ALA A 2 -10.41 -16.90 -20.90
C ALA A 2 -10.82 -16.41 -19.51
N SER A 3 -11.90 -16.96 -18.96
CA SER A 3 -12.35 -16.70 -17.59
C SER A 3 -11.28 -17.20 -16.64
N ALA A 4 -10.61 -16.30 -15.92
CA ALA A 4 -9.65 -16.68 -14.89
C ALA A 4 -10.38 -17.56 -13.86
N LYS A 5 -9.86 -18.77 -13.60
CA LYS A 5 -10.43 -19.68 -12.61
C LYS A 5 -10.47 -18.96 -11.26
N ARG A 6 -11.64 -18.89 -10.62
CA ARG A 6 -11.79 -18.23 -9.30
C ARG A 6 -11.05 -19.05 -8.24
N VAL A 7 -9.82 -18.64 -7.92
CA VAL A 7 -8.97 -19.32 -6.92
C VAL A 7 -9.18 -18.74 -5.51
N LEU A 8 -9.50 -17.44 -5.41
CA LEU A 8 -9.71 -16.75 -4.13
C LEU A 8 -11.19 -16.69 -3.75
N LYS A 9 -11.50 -17.06 -2.50
CA LYS A 9 -12.84 -16.91 -1.90
C LYS A 9 -12.96 -15.56 -1.18
N THR A 10 -14.17 -15.20 -0.78
CA THR A 10 -14.44 -13.93 -0.09
C THR A 10 -13.57 -13.76 1.16
N PHE A 11 -13.43 -14.81 1.98
CA PHE A 11 -12.59 -14.75 3.17
C PHE A 11 -11.12 -14.48 2.82
N ASP A 12 -10.57 -15.16 1.80
CA ASP A 12 -9.19 -14.96 1.37
C ASP A 12 -8.96 -13.51 0.94
N VAL A 13 -9.85 -12.96 0.12
CA VAL A 13 -9.75 -11.58 -0.37
C VAL A 13 -9.93 -10.57 0.77
N THR A 14 -10.89 -10.79 1.69
CA THR A 14 -11.08 -9.90 2.84
C THR A 14 -9.85 -9.91 3.75
N SER A 15 -9.31 -11.09 4.08
CA SER A 15 -8.10 -11.21 4.91
C SER A 15 -6.89 -10.56 4.25
N MET A 16 -6.68 -10.76 2.94
CA MET A 16 -5.60 -10.10 2.19
C MET A 16 -5.74 -8.57 2.22
N VAL A 17 -6.95 -8.05 2.00
CA VAL A 17 -7.19 -6.59 2.06
C VAL A 17 -6.97 -6.07 3.48
N THR A 18 -7.47 -6.74 4.51
CA THR A 18 -7.24 -6.35 5.91
C THR A 18 -5.75 -6.34 6.26
N GLY A 19 -5.00 -7.37 5.88
CA GLY A 19 -3.55 -7.43 6.09
C GLY A 19 -2.78 -6.35 5.34
N ASN A 20 -3.22 -5.99 4.13
CA ASN A 20 -2.61 -4.90 3.37
C ASN A 20 -2.95 -3.51 3.97
N MET A 21 -4.14 -3.33 4.54
CA MET A 21 -4.56 -2.08 5.17
C MET A 21 -3.92 -1.87 6.56
N ILE A 22 -3.84 -2.93 7.38
CA ILE A 22 -3.18 -2.89 8.70
C ILE A 22 -1.69 -3.11 8.49
N GLY A 23 -1.04 -2.12 7.89
CA GLY A 23 0.39 -2.12 7.61
C GLY A 23 1.23 -1.47 8.72
N SER A 24 2.52 -1.30 8.43
CA SER A 24 3.48 -0.57 9.28
C SER A 24 3.07 0.89 9.54
N GLY A 25 2.15 1.44 8.75
CA GLY A 25 1.61 2.79 8.89
C GLY A 25 1.04 3.10 10.28
N ILE A 26 0.47 2.12 10.99
CA ILE A 26 -0.04 2.36 12.36
C ILE A 26 1.08 2.64 13.37
N PHE A 27 2.25 2.03 13.19
CA PHE A 27 3.42 2.26 14.05
C PHE A 27 4.20 3.52 13.66
N LEU A 28 4.06 3.92 12.39
CA LEU A 28 4.83 5.01 11.79
C LEU A 28 4.03 6.31 11.74
N LEU A 29 2.99 6.33 10.92
CA LEU A 29 2.25 7.53 10.57
C LEU A 29 1.34 8.02 11.71
N ALA A 30 0.89 7.12 12.59
CA ALA A 30 0.05 7.50 13.72
C ALA A 30 0.76 8.49 14.65
N GLY A 31 2.04 8.25 14.96
CA GLY A 31 2.84 9.17 15.78
C GLY A 31 3.05 10.52 15.09
N TYR A 32 3.35 10.52 13.79
CA TYR A 32 3.47 11.76 13.01
C TYR A 32 2.16 12.55 12.92
N ALA A 33 1.02 11.86 12.76
CA ALA A 33 -0.30 12.48 12.72
C ALA A 33 -0.73 13.03 14.10
N ALA A 34 -0.30 12.38 15.19
CA ALA A 34 -0.56 12.82 16.55
C ALA A 34 0.35 13.96 17.00
N ALA A 35 1.59 14.04 16.52
CA ALA A 35 2.59 15.03 16.94
C ALA A 35 2.10 16.50 16.96
N PRO A 36 1.33 17.01 15.97
CA PRO A 36 0.83 18.37 16.00
C PRO A 36 -0.47 18.54 16.82
N ILE A 37 -1.09 17.47 17.33
CA ILE A 37 -2.38 17.50 18.01
C ILE A 37 -2.15 17.41 19.52
N SER A 38 -2.53 18.46 20.25
CA SER A 38 -2.35 18.54 21.71
C SER A 38 -3.50 17.93 22.53
N ASN A 39 -4.63 17.60 21.91
CA ASN A 39 -5.84 17.11 22.58
C ASN A 39 -6.21 15.70 22.07
N ASP A 40 -6.23 14.73 22.99
CA ASP A 40 -6.55 13.33 22.71
C ASP A 40 -7.94 13.14 22.06
N ILE A 41 -8.93 13.94 22.47
CA ILE A 41 -10.28 13.88 21.88
C ILE A 41 -10.24 14.31 20.42
N THR A 42 -9.49 15.37 20.10
CA THR A 42 -9.33 15.85 18.72
C THR A 42 -8.64 14.80 17.86
N LEU A 43 -7.64 14.10 18.39
CA LEU A 43 -6.97 13.00 17.71
C LEU A 43 -7.96 11.86 17.40
N ILE A 44 -8.75 11.42 18.40
CA ILE A 44 -9.75 10.35 18.21
C ILE A 44 -10.81 10.76 17.17
N LEU A 45 -11.31 12.00 17.23
CA LEU A 45 -12.27 12.51 16.25
C LEU A 45 -11.68 12.56 14.84
N ALA A 46 -10.41 12.95 14.69
CA ALA A 46 -9.72 12.92 13.40
C ALA A 46 -9.61 11.50 12.85
N TRP A 47 -9.29 10.51 13.70
CA TRP A 47 -9.28 9.09 13.33
C TRP A 47 -10.65 8.58 12.89
N ILE A 48 -11.70 8.89 13.64
CA ILE A 48 -13.08 8.52 13.27
C ILE A 48 -13.46 9.17 11.93
N GLY A 49 -13.15 10.45 11.75
CA GLY A 49 -13.38 11.16 10.49
C GLY A 49 -12.66 10.51 9.30
N GLY A 50 -11.37 10.19 9.47
CA GLY A 50 -10.59 9.47 8.46
C GLY A 50 -11.16 8.08 8.13
N GLY A 51 -11.63 7.36 9.16
CA GLY A 51 -12.30 6.07 8.98
C GLY A 51 -13.60 6.16 8.19
N ILE A 52 -14.42 7.19 8.47
CA ILE A 52 -15.66 7.44 7.70
C ILE A 52 -15.31 7.78 6.24
N MET A 53 -14.32 8.64 6.00
CA MET A 53 -13.87 8.96 4.65
C MET A 53 -13.39 7.73 3.88
N ALA A 54 -12.60 6.87 4.53
CA ALA A 54 -12.13 5.62 3.93
C ALA A 54 -13.29 4.67 3.61
N LEU A 55 -14.29 4.58 4.50
CA LEU A 55 -15.47 3.73 4.29
C LEU A 55 -16.31 4.20 3.09
N LEU A 56 -16.51 5.52 2.95
CA LEU A 56 -17.20 6.10 1.79
C LEU A 56 -16.45 5.78 0.50
N GLY A 57 -15.12 5.93 0.49
CA GLY A 57 -14.28 5.53 -0.64
C GLY A 57 -14.42 4.05 -0.99
N ALA A 58 -14.44 3.17 0.02
CA ALA A 58 -14.63 1.73 -0.18
C ALA A 58 -15.99 1.41 -0.83
N PHE A 59 -17.07 2.11 -0.46
CA PHE A 59 -18.37 1.95 -1.12
C PHE A 59 -18.37 2.40 -2.58
N CYS A 60 -17.70 3.52 -2.89
CA CYS A 60 -17.54 3.96 -4.29
C CYS A 60 -16.79 2.92 -5.13
N ILE A 61 -15.70 2.35 -4.60
CA ILE A 61 -14.95 1.29 -5.28
C ILE A 61 -15.76 0.00 -5.39
N ALA A 62 -16.58 -0.34 -4.40
CA ALA A 62 -17.48 -1.49 -4.46
C ALA A 62 -18.50 -1.35 -5.60
N GLU A 63 -19.13 -0.18 -5.75
CA GLU A 63 -20.04 0.12 -6.86
C GLU A 63 -19.33 0.02 -8.22
N LEU A 64 -18.14 0.61 -8.35
CA LEU A 64 -17.34 0.52 -9.56
C LEU A 64 -16.93 -0.91 -9.91
N SER A 65 -16.49 -1.69 -8.93
CA SER A 65 -16.05 -3.09 -9.13
C SER A 65 -17.18 -4.03 -9.55
N THR A 66 -18.41 -3.75 -9.12
CA THR A 66 -19.60 -4.51 -9.55
C THR A 66 -20.09 -4.06 -10.92
N ARG A 67 -19.92 -2.78 -11.28
CA ARG A 67 -20.28 -2.24 -12.59
C ARG A 67 -19.29 -2.61 -13.70
N PHE A 68 -18.00 -2.69 -13.38
CA PHE A 68 -16.92 -2.96 -14.32
C PHE A 68 -16.09 -4.17 -13.85
N PRO A 69 -16.61 -5.40 -13.98
CA PRO A 69 -16.00 -6.61 -13.41
C PRO A 69 -14.79 -7.13 -14.23
N GLU A 70 -14.29 -6.36 -15.21
CA GLU A 70 -13.12 -6.77 -15.99
C GLU A 70 -11.81 -6.53 -15.23
N THR A 71 -10.77 -7.27 -15.61
CA THR A 71 -9.43 -7.09 -15.04
C THR A 71 -8.85 -5.73 -15.44
N GLY A 72 -8.31 -4.99 -14.46
CA GLY A 72 -7.63 -3.72 -14.71
C GLY A 72 -7.71 -2.71 -13.55
N GLY A 73 -8.53 -2.97 -12.53
CA GLY A 73 -8.60 -2.16 -11.31
C GLY A 73 -8.91 -0.70 -11.58
N ASP A 74 -8.31 0.20 -10.79
CA ASP A 74 -8.58 1.64 -10.85
C ASP A 74 -8.27 2.26 -12.22
N PHE A 75 -7.23 1.76 -12.90
CA PHE A 75 -6.89 2.19 -14.26
C PHE A 75 -8.05 1.96 -15.23
N LEU A 76 -8.71 0.79 -15.16
CA LEU A 76 -9.86 0.47 -16.01
C LEU A 76 -11.03 1.40 -15.71
N TYR A 77 -11.30 1.70 -14.44
CA TYR A 77 -12.38 2.60 -14.05
C TYR A 77 -12.18 4.00 -14.62
N ILE A 78 -10.96 4.54 -14.50
CA ILE A 78 -10.61 5.85 -15.05
C ILE A 78 -10.67 5.83 -16.57
N HIS A 79 -10.19 4.75 -17.20
CA HIS A 79 -10.27 4.60 -18.65
C HIS A 79 -11.71 4.59 -19.16
N LYS A 80 -12.63 3.90 -18.46
CA LYS A 80 -14.04 3.83 -18.85
C LYS A 80 -14.79 5.14 -18.65
N VAL A 81 -14.46 5.90 -17.61
CA VAL A 81 -15.18 7.14 -17.28
C VAL A 81 -14.60 8.36 -17.99
N PHE A 82 -13.28 8.46 -18.10
CA PHE A 82 -12.57 9.64 -18.59
C PHE A 82 -11.82 9.43 -19.90
N GLY A 83 -11.75 8.20 -20.41
CA GLY A 83 -11.09 7.85 -21.66
C GLY A 83 -9.58 7.60 -21.52
N PRO A 84 -8.90 7.39 -22.67
CA PRO A 84 -7.55 6.84 -22.69
C PRO A 84 -6.47 7.81 -22.17
N PHE A 85 -6.60 9.10 -22.43
CA PHE A 85 -5.56 10.07 -22.05
C PHE A 85 -5.46 10.28 -20.52
N PRO A 86 -6.57 10.54 -19.80
CA PRO A 86 -6.52 10.62 -18.33
C PRO A 86 -6.09 9.31 -17.68
N ALA A 87 -6.51 8.16 -18.22
CA ALA A 87 -6.07 6.86 -17.73
C ALA A 87 -4.57 6.63 -17.92
N PHE A 88 -4.02 7.02 -19.07
CA PHE A 88 -2.58 6.97 -19.32
C PHE A 88 -1.78 7.81 -18.31
N LEU A 89 -2.23 9.05 -18.04
CA LEU A 89 -1.61 9.91 -17.03
C LEU A 89 -1.71 9.30 -15.63
N PHE A 90 -2.86 8.74 -15.28
CA PHE A 90 -3.03 8.04 -14.01
C PHE A 90 -2.08 6.84 -13.88
N GLY A 91 -1.94 6.03 -14.94
CA GLY A 91 -1.01 4.90 -14.94
C GLY A 91 0.43 5.35 -14.68
N TRP A 92 0.88 6.42 -15.34
CA TRP A 92 2.20 7.00 -15.09
C TRP A 92 2.36 7.57 -13.68
N MET A 93 1.35 8.30 -13.18
CA MET A 93 1.36 8.83 -11.82
C MET A 93 1.42 7.70 -10.78
N SER A 94 0.61 6.67 -10.95
CA SER A 94 0.57 5.51 -10.05
C SER A 94 1.94 4.83 -10.00
N LEU A 95 2.54 4.53 -11.16
CA LEU A 95 3.83 3.87 -11.24
C LEU A 95 4.99 4.75 -10.75
N ALA A 96 5.07 6.01 -11.20
CA ALA A 96 6.24 6.85 -10.98
C ALA A 96 6.24 7.59 -9.64
N ILE A 97 5.06 7.79 -9.03
CA ILE A 97 4.90 8.60 -7.83
C ILE A 97 4.29 7.80 -6.69
N PHE A 98 3.14 7.16 -6.92
CA PHE A 98 2.39 6.55 -5.82
C PHE A 98 3.08 5.29 -5.27
N GLU A 99 3.32 4.31 -6.15
CA GLU A 99 3.94 3.03 -5.75
C GLU A 99 5.40 3.21 -5.35
N THR A 100 6.18 3.97 -6.13
CA THR A 100 7.58 4.28 -5.83
C THR A 100 7.73 5.08 -4.54
N GLY A 101 6.89 6.08 -4.31
CA GLY A 101 6.88 6.87 -3.10
C GLY A 101 6.55 6.04 -1.86
N SER A 102 5.54 5.17 -1.96
CA SER A 102 5.16 4.23 -0.90
C SER A 102 6.34 3.32 -0.52
N VAL A 103 6.98 2.68 -1.51
CA VAL A 103 8.16 1.83 -1.30
C VAL A 103 9.32 2.60 -0.67
N ALA A 104 9.59 3.82 -1.15
CA ALA A 104 10.68 4.64 -0.61
C ALA A 104 10.45 5.02 0.86
N VAL A 105 9.24 5.46 1.21
CA VAL A 105 8.88 5.81 2.59
C VAL A 105 9.02 4.59 3.50
N LEU A 106 8.48 3.44 3.10
CA LEU A 106 8.59 2.20 3.86
C LEU A 106 10.05 1.80 4.07
N ALA A 107 10.88 1.84 3.01
CA ALA A 107 12.29 1.49 3.09
C ALA A 107 13.10 2.40 4.01
N LEU A 108 12.86 3.72 3.96
CA LEU A 108 13.50 4.68 4.84
C LEU A 108 13.17 4.41 6.32
N PHE A 109 11.92 4.06 6.60
CA PHE A 109 11.51 3.71 7.95
C PHE A 109 12.06 2.36 8.41
N SER A 110 12.07 1.34 7.54
CA SER A 110 12.72 0.06 7.84
C SER A 110 14.19 0.26 8.15
N ALA A 111 14.90 1.11 7.41
CA ALA A 111 16.29 1.44 7.69
C ALA A 111 16.46 2.13 9.05
N LYS A 112 15.61 3.11 9.38
CA LYS A 112 15.62 3.79 10.70
C LYS A 112 15.43 2.81 11.86
N TYR A 113 14.44 1.91 11.77
CA TYR A 113 14.22 0.90 12.81
C TYR A 113 15.37 -0.10 12.86
N THR A 114 15.91 -0.52 11.72
CA THR A 114 17.06 -1.45 11.69
C THR A 114 18.25 -0.88 12.46
N GLN A 115 18.54 0.41 12.31
CA GLN A 115 19.62 1.07 13.07
C GLN A 115 19.36 1.11 14.57
N GLN A 116 18.11 1.29 15.01
CA GLN A 116 17.77 1.27 16.43
C GLN A 116 18.03 -0.10 17.08
N PHE A 117 17.87 -1.20 16.36
CA PHE A 117 18.07 -2.55 16.88
C PHE A 117 19.45 -3.14 16.60
N PHE A 118 20.12 -2.69 15.53
CA PHE A 118 21.42 -3.20 15.09
C PHE A 118 22.41 -2.05 14.90
N PRO A 119 23.16 -1.66 15.95
CA PRO A 119 24.10 -0.54 15.89
C PRO A 119 25.15 -0.66 14.77
N ALA A 120 25.56 -1.89 14.41
CA ALA A 120 26.50 -2.13 13.31
C ALA A 120 25.98 -1.62 11.94
N SER A 121 24.66 -1.47 11.77
CA SER A 121 24.04 -0.95 10.54
C SER A 121 24.14 0.58 10.41
N GLU A 122 24.62 1.30 11.43
CA GLU A 122 24.94 2.74 11.35
C GLU A 122 26.14 3.03 10.44
N ALA A 123 26.90 2.01 10.04
CA ALA A 123 27.95 2.14 9.04
C ALA A 123 27.43 2.64 7.66
N LEU A 124 26.14 2.46 7.39
CA LEU A 124 25.46 2.98 6.22
C LEU A 124 24.54 4.14 6.63
N SER A 125 24.49 5.20 5.81
CA SER A 125 23.46 6.23 5.98
C SER A 125 22.06 5.64 5.76
N ILE A 126 21.03 6.21 6.40
CA ILE A 126 19.63 5.74 6.26
C ILE A 126 19.21 5.56 4.78
N PRO A 127 19.47 6.51 3.85
CA PRO A 127 19.11 6.33 2.44
C PRO A 127 19.87 5.17 1.76
N MET A 128 21.14 4.95 2.13
CA MET A 128 21.93 3.84 1.58
C MET A 128 21.39 2.50 2.07
N LEU A 129 21.13 2.38 3.38
CA LEU A 129 20.54 1.17 3.96
C LEU A 129 19.16 0.89 3.38
N ALA A 130 18.31 1.91 3.24
CA ALA A 130 17.00 1.79 2.59
C ALA A 130 17.11 1.29 1.14
N SER A 131 18.08 1.82 0.38
CA SER A 131 18.34 1.38 -1.00
C SER A 131 18.78 -0.08 -1.06
N VAL A 132 19.65 -0.51 -0.14
CA VAL A 132 20.08 -1.92 -0.02
C VAL A 132 18.88 -2.82 0.30
N ILE A 133 18.04 -2.44 1.25
CA ILE A 133 16.81 -3.18 1.61
C ILE A 133 15.91 -3.34 0.37
N VAL A 134 15.64 -2.26 -0.36
CA VAL A 134 14.81 -2.30 -1.58
C VAL A 134 15.42 -3.20 -2.65
N LEU A 135 16.73 -3.09 -2.91
CA LEU A 135 17.40 -3.91 -3.92
C LEU A 135 17.37 -5.40 -3.57
N VAL A 136 17.60 -5.75 -2.30
CA VAL A 136 17.56 -7.13 -1.83
C VAL A 136 16.16 -7.71 -1.95
N LEU A 137 15.14 -7.00 -1.45
CA LEU A 137 13.75 -7.45 -1.52
C LEU A 137 13.24 -7.53 -2.96
N SER A 138 13.60 -6.56 -3.81
CA SER A 138 13.29 -6.60 -5.23
C SER A 138 13.95 -7.79 -5.91
N GLY A 139 15.23 -8.06 -5.62
CA GLY A 139 15.94 -9.23 -6.13
C GLY A 139 15.27 -10.55 -5.74
N ILE A 140 14.81 -10.67 -4.48
CA ILE A 140 14.06 -11.85 -4.01
C ILE A 140 12.76 -12.00 -4.81
N HIS A 141 12.00 -10.93 -4.98
CA HIS A 141 10.74 -10.97 -5.73
C HIS A 141 10.95 -11.26 -7.22
N CYS A 142 12.03 -10.77 -7.84
CA CYS A 142 12.36 -11.11 -9.23
C CYS A 142 12.72 -12.60 -9.41
N LEU A 143 13.25 -13.27 -8.39
CA LEU A 143 13.65 -14.67 -8.45
C LEU A 143 12.53 -15.64 -8.06
N LYS A 144 11.69 -15.29 -7.08
CA LYS A 144 10.59 -16.15 -6.60
C LYS A 144 9.39 -15.33 -6.12
N VAL A 145 8.44 -15.06 -7.02
CA VAL A 145 7.18 -14.36 -6.69
C VAL A 145 6.30 -15.16 -5.72
N GLU A 146 6.38 -16.49 -5.75
CA GLU A 146 5.62 -17.39 -4.88
C GLU A 146 5.92 -17.21 -3.38
N VAL A 147 7.10 -16.69 -3.03
CA VAL A 147 7.51 -16.47 -1.64
C VAL A 147 6.70 -15.34 -1.01
N GLY A 148 6.51 -14.23 -1.75
CA GLY A 148 5.69 -13.10 -1.29
C GLY A 148 4.21 -13.47 -1.18
N SER A 149 3.69 -14.21 -2.17
CA SER A 149 2.29 -14.66 -2.18
C SER A 149 1.97 -15.58 -1.00
N ARG A 150 2.88 -16.48 -0.60
CA ARG A 150 2.68 -17.37 0.54
C ARG A 150 2.69 -16.63 1.89
N PHE A 151 3.52 -15.60 2.02
CA PHE A 151 3.61 -14.80 3.24
C PHE A 151 2.34 -13.97 3.49
N GLN A 152 1.65 -13.53 2.43
CA GLN A 152 0.39 -12.78 2.54
C GLN A 152 -0.85 -13.66 2.78
N SER A 153 -0.73 -14.97 2.59
CA SER A 153 -1.84 -15.94 2.73
C SER A 153 -1.89 -16.65 4.09
N ILE A 154 -0.93 -16.39 4.98
CA ILE A 154 -0.82 -16.92 6.35
C ILE A 154 -1.20 -15.82 7.32
#